data_AF-A0A938H192-F1
#
_entry.id   AF-A0A938H192-F1
#
_cell.length_a   1.000
_cell.length_b   1.000
_cell.length_c   1.000
_cell.angle_alpha   90.00
_cell.angle_beta   90.00
_cell.angle_gamma   90.00
#
_symmetry.space_group_name_H-M   'P 1'
#
loop_
_entity.id
_entity.type
_entity.pdbx_description
1 polymer ?
#
loop_
_entity_poly.entity_id
_entity_poly.type
_entity_poly.pdbx_seq_one_letter_code
_entity_poly.pdbx_strand_id
1 'polypeptide(L)'
;MTRKRKRRSAIVEIGTGPARVRIYTINRKDGYDQFTLAWKEGGRRKTRCFSCMDEAKMVGQQVTVRLINGGAEASEATRRDIELLRYCERTALDFGVTLAAALEEWASARRTACEVPLSDAVRFYAANRS
;
A
#
# COMPACT_ATOMS: atom_id res chain seq x y z
N MET A 1 36.90 -8.25 38.41
CA MET A 1 36.02 -7.62 37.39
C MET A 1 34.79 -8.50 37.16
N THR A 2 33.65 -8.15 37.73
CA THR A 2 32.39 -8.88 37.57
C THR A 2 31.85 -8.69 36.15
N ARG A 3 31.81 -9.76 35.35
CA ARG A 3 31.16 -9.76 34.03
C ARG A 3 29.67 -9.41 34.22
N LYS A 4 29.28 -8.17 33.90
CA LYS A 4 27.87 -7.76 33.89
C LYS A 4 27.09 -8.71 32.98
N ARG A 5 26.10 -9.39 33.57
CA ARG A 5 25.20 -10.35 32.92
C ARG A 5 24.61 -9.69 31.65
N LYS A 6 24.82 -10.29 30.46
CA LYS A 6 24.22 -9.84 29.19
C LYS A 6 22.72 -9.65 29.40
N ARG A 7 22.24 -8.40 29.48
CA ARG A 7 20.80 -8.12 29.48
C ARG A 7 20.26 -8.69 28.17
N ARG A 8 19.40 -9.71 28.26
CA ARG A 8 18.67 -10.24 27.10
C ARG A 8 18.02 -9.05 26.42
N SER A 9 18.22 -8.89 25.11
CA SER A 9 17.61 -7.84 24.30
C SER A 9 16.12 -7.75 24.64
N ALA A 10 15.74 -6.73 25.40
CA ALA A 10 14.34 -6.52 25.73
C ALA A 10 13.64 -6.08 24.46
N ILE A 11 12.73 -6.92 23.96
CA ILE A 11 11.83 -6.56 22.87
C ILE A 11 10.65 -5.87 23.51
N VAL A 12 10.43 -4.60 23.18
CA VAL A 12 9.19 -3.90 23.52
C VAL A 12 8.23 -4.07 22.35
N GLU A 13 7.06 -4.63 22.59
CA GLU A 13 5.99 -4.71 21.60
C GLU A 13 4.94 -3.62 21.88
N ILE A 14 4.51 -2.92 20.84
CA ILE A 14 3.48 -1.88 20.89
C ILE A 14 2.40 -2.27 19.88
N GLY A 15 1.14 -2.21 20.31
CA GLY A 15 -0.02 -2.62 19.51
C GLY A 15 -0.15 -4.14 19.36
N THR A 16 -1.16 -4.55 18.60
CA THR A 16 -1.50 -5.95 18.38
C THR A 16 -1.83 -6.22 16.90
N GLY A 17 -1.77 -7.49 16.49
CA GLY A 17 -2.19 -7.92 15.15
C GLY A 17 -1.44 -7.22 14.01
N PRO A 18 -2.16 -6.72 12.97
CA PRO A 18 -1.56 -6.00 11.83
C PRO A 18 -0.86 -4.69 12.20
N ALA A 19 -1.28 -4.05 13.29
CA ALA A 19 -0.70 -2.78 13.78
C ALA A 19 0.44 -2.99 14.81
N ARG A 20 1.01 -4.21 14.86
CA ARG A 20 2.08 -4.54 15.79
C ARG A 20 3.42 -3.94 15.36
N VAL A 21 4.03 -3.22 16.28
CA VAL A 21 5.34 -2.62 16.16
C VAL A 21 6.27 -3.19 17.24
N ARG A 22 7.52 -3.47 16.89
CA ARG A 22 8.54 -4.02 17.81
C ARG A 22 9.73 -3.11 17.92
N ILE A 23 10.25 -2.92 19.12
CA ILE A 23 11.49 -2.21 19.40
C ILE A 23 12.51 -3.22 19.89
N TYR A 24 13.59 -3.39 19.14
CA TYR A 24 14.72 -4.24 19.51
C TYR A 24 15.83 -3.38 20.13
N THR A 25 16.24 -3.71 21.35
CA THR A 25 17.43 -3.12 21.97
C THR A 25 18.68 -3.83 21.46
N ILE A 26 19.57 -3.10 20.81
CA ILE A 26 20.85 -3.56 20.28
C ILE A 26 21.96 -2.87 21.09
N ASN A 27 22.70 -3.64 21.87
CA ASN A 27 23.88 -3.15 22.57
C ASN A 27 25.04 -3.15 21.58
N ARG A 28 25.42 -1.99 21.05
CA ARG A 28 26.53 -1.90 20.10
C ARG A 28 27.87 -2.06 20.81
N LYS A 29 28.90 -2.42 20.02
CA LYS A 29 30.28 -2.57 20.50
C LYS A 29 30.91 -1.23 20.92
N ASP A 30 30.39 -0.12 20.38
CA ASP A 30 30.82 1.25 20.68
C ASP A 30 30.31 1.76 22.05
N GLY A 31 29.53 0.96 22.79
CA GLY A 31 29.03 1.28 24.12
C GLY A 31 27.72 2.05 24.13
N TYR A 32 27.15 2.38 22.97
CA TYR A 32 25.86 3.05 22.87
C TYR A 32 24.72 2.07 22.60
N ASP A 33 23.59 2.30 23.24
CA ASP A 33 22.38 1.54 22.98
C ASP A 33 21.73 2.04 21.67
N GLN A 34 21.32 1.10 20.81
CA GLN A 34 20.51 1.40 19.62
C GLN A 34 19.16 0.70 19.76
N PHE A 35 18.09 1.45 19.55
CA PHE A 35 16.71 0.95 19.58
C PHE A 35 16.19 0.87 18.14
N THR A 36 15.96 -0.35 17.64
CA THR A 36 15.47 -0.57 16.28
C THR A 36 13.98 -0.86 16.31
N LEU A 37 13.19 0.11 15.85
CA LEU A 37 11.77 -0.02 15.59
C LEU A 37 11.55 -0.85 14.31
N ALA A 38 10.62 -1.79 14.32
CA ALA A 38 10.27 -2.61 13.17
C ALA A 38 8.77 -2.90 13.12
N TRP A 39 8.16 -2.71 11.96
CA TRP A 39 6.74 -2.97 11.73
C TRP A 39 6.52 -3.51 10.31
N LYS A 40 5.30 -4.02 10.06
CA LYS A 40 4.86 -4.35 8.70
C LYS A 40 3.90 -3.28 8.20
N GLU A 41 4.10 -2.84 6.97
CA GLU A 41 3.25 -1.87 6.28
C GLU A 41 3.34 -2.18 4.79
N GLY A 42 2.18 -2.24 4.09
CA GLY A 42 2.16 -2.57 2.66
C GLY A 42 2.77 -3.95 2.30
N GLY A 43 2.62 -4.94 3.19
CA GLY A 43 3.23 -6.27 3.01
C GLY A 43 4.75 -6.30 3.17
N ARG A 44 5.42 -5.16 3.39
CA ARG A 44 6.87 -5.06 3.58
C ARG A 44 7.23 -4.77 5.04
N ARG A 45 8.41 -5.20 5.45
CA ARG A 45 8.97 -4.85 6.76
C ARG A 45 9.69 -3.50 6.64
N LYS A 46 9.27 -2.51 7.43
CA LYS A 46 9.97 -1.24 7.59
C LYS A 46 10.71 -1.23 8.93
N THR A 47 11.87 -0.58 8.96
CA THR A 47 12.67 -0.43 10.19
C THR A 47 13.19 0.98 10.34
N ARG A 48 13.33 1.43 11.59
CA ARG A 48 13.94 2.73 11.93
C ARG A 48 14.75 2.59 13.19
N CYS A 49 15.89 3.28 13.24
CA CYS A 49 16.84 3.19 14.35
C CYS A 49 16.83 4.49 15.15
N PHE A 50 16.91 4.37 16.46
CA PHE A 50 16.94 5.48 17.41
C PHE A 50 18.06 5.24 18.42
N SER A 51 18.61 6.32 18.97
CA SER A 51 19.56 6.29 20.09
C SER A 51 18.87 6.37 21.45
N CYS A 52 17.57 6.71 21.49
CA CYS A 52 16.77 6.85 22.70
C CYS A 52 15.55 5.91 22.71
N MET A 53 15.33 5.21 23.84
CA MET A 53 14.19 4.30 24.00
C MET A 53 12.86 5.03 24.01
N ASP A 54 12.79 6.20 24.64
CA ASP A 54 11.53 6.94 24.77
C ASP A 54 11.10 7.53 23.43
N GLU A 55 12.06 7.99 22.61
CA GLU A 55 11.81 8.39 21.24
C GLU A 55 11.30 7.21 20.39
N ALA A 56 11.93 6.02 20.52
CA ALA A 56 11.49 4.82 19.82
C ALA A 56 10.06 4.41 20.22
N LYS A 57 9.68 4.54 21.50
CA LYS A 57 8.32 4.28 21.98
C LYS A 57 7.32 5.29 21.44
N MET A 58 7.63 6.59 21.50
CA MET A 58 6.77 7.66 21.00
C MET A 58 6.47 7.45 19.51
N VAL A 59 7.50 7.24 18.69
CA VAL A 59 7.33 6.98 17.26
C VAL A 59 6.62 5.64 17.04
N GLY A 60 6.91 4.63 17.85
CA GLY A 60 6.20 3.34 17.80
C GLY A 60 4.70 3.47 18.03
N GLN A 61 4.27 4.28 19.01
CA GLN A 61 2.85 4.57 19.25
C GLN A 61 2.22 5.31 18.07
N GLN A 62 2.90 6.31 17.51
CA GLN A 62 2.42 7.02 16.31
C GLN A 62 2.26 6.09 15.11
N VAL A 63 3.22 5.19 14.89
CA VAL A 63 3.14 4.17 13.83
C VAL A 63 1.97 3.23 14.08
N THR A 64 1.76 2.74 15.31
CA THR A 64 0.60 1.90 15.63
C THR A 64 -0.72 2.62 15.36
N VAL A 65 -0.88 3.88 15.76
CA VAL A 65 -2.08 4.68 15.47
C VAL A 65 -2.28 4.84 13.96
N ARG A 66 -1.20 5.13 13.21
CA ARG A 66 -1.25 5.21 11.75
C ARG A 66 -1.74 3.89 11.14
N LEU A 67 -1.17 2.76 11.58
CA LEU A 67 -1.55 1.43 11.07
C LEU A 67 -3.00 1.05 11.40
N ILE A 68 -3.49 1.41 12.58
CA ILE A 68 -4.89 1.20 12.99
C ILE A 68 -5.83 2.05 12.12
N ASN A 69 -5.48 3.30 11.87
CA ASN A 69 -6.28 4.23 11.07
C ASN A 69 -6.18 4.00 9.55
N GLY A 70 -5.79 2.79 9.12
CA GLY A 70 -5.69 2.43 7.71
C GLY A 70 -4.52 3.08 6.98
N GLY A 71 -3.44 3.40 7.71
CA GLY A 71 -2.24 4.11 7.27
C GLY A 71 -1.83 3.88 5.82
N ALA A 72 -2.28 4.81 4.95
CA ALA A 72 -1.77 5.26 3.66
C ALA A 72 -1.17 4.28 2.63
N GLU A 73 -1.26 2.95 2.78
CA GLU A 73 -0.82 1.99 1.75
C GLU A 73 -1.89 0.94 1.42
N ALA A 74 -3.17 1.26 1.58
CA ALA A 74 -4.21 0.60 0.78
C ALA A 74 -4.24 1.09 -0.69
N SER A 75 -3.27 1.92 -1.13
CA SER A 75 -3.35 2.66 -2.39
C SER A 75 -2.00 2.89 -3.11
N GLU A 76 -0.93 2.14 -2.81
CA GLU A 76 0.23 2.17 -3.72
C GLU A 76 -0.06 1.25 -4.92
N ALA A 77 -0.40 1.86 -6.06
CA ALA A 77 -0.51 1.16 -7.34
C ALA A 77 0.78 0.38 -7.58
N THR A 78 0.68 -0.94 -7.73
CA THR A 78 1.85 -1.77 -7.99
C THR A 78 2.41 -1.44 -9.37
N ARG A 79 3.68 -1.78 -9.62
CA ARG A 79 4.27 -1.63 -10.97
C ARG A 79 3.42 -2.30 -12.05
N ARG A 80 2.83 -3.46 -11.73
CA ARG A 80 1.92 -4.18 -12.61
C ARG A 80 0.64 -3.36 -12.89
N ASP A 81 0.07 -2.72 -11.87
CA ASP A 81 -1.13 -1.87 -12.04
C ASP A 81 -0.81 -0.67 -12.93
N ILE A 82 0.36 -0.04 -12.76
CA ILE A 82 0.81 1.06 -13.61
C ILE A 82 1.03 0.60 -15.05
N GLU A 83 1.66 -0.56 -15.26
CA GLU A 83 1.87 -1.13 -16.61
C GLU A 83 0.55 -1.47 -17.29
N LEU A 84 -0.41 -2.03 -16.55
CA LEU A 84 -1.77 -2.29 -17.03
C LEU A 84 -2.50 -1.00 -17.42
N LEU A 85 -2.48 0.02 -16.56
CA LEU A 85 -3.10 1.32 -16.84
C LEU A 85 -2.50 1.99 -18.08
N ARG A 86 -1.17 1.94 -18.24
CA ARG A 86 -0.49 2.46 -19.44
C ARG A 86 -0.85 1.69 -20.71
N TYR A 87 -1.04 0.37 -20.60
CA TYR A 87 -1.52 -0.43 -21.71
C TYR A 87 -2.93 0.00 -22.11
N CYS A 88 -3.86 0.07 -21.16
CA CYS A 88 -5.24 0.50 -21.39
C CYS A 88 -5.32 1.92 -21.98
N GLU A 89 -4.52 2.86 -21.47
CA GLU A 89 -4.46 4.23 -21.99
C GLU A 89 -4.01 4.25 -23.46
N ARG A 90 -2.95 3.50 -23.82
CA ARG A 90 -2.50 3.42 -25.21
C ARG A 90 -3.57 2.84 -26.13
N THR A 91 -4.27 1.79 -25.70
CA THR A 91 -5.36 1.20 -26.48
C THR A 91 -6.51 2.18 -26.68
N ALA A 92 -6.86 2.99 -25.68
CA ALA A 92 -7.88 4.03 -25.85
C ALA A 92 -7.43 5.13 -26.83
N LEU A 93 -6.15 5.52 -26.75
CA LEU A 93 -5.57 6.53 -27.63
C LEU A 93 -5.52 6.10 -29.10
N ASP A 94 -5.47 4.79 -29.41
CA ASP A 94 -5.61 4.28 -30.77
C ASP A 94 -6.96 4.67 -31.42
N PHE A 95 -7.97 4.98 -30.60
CA PHE A 95 -9.29 5.49 -31.03
C PHE A 95 -9.47 7.00 -30.77
N GLY A 96 -8.40 7.71 -30.40
CA GLY A 96 -8.43 9.16 -30.18
C GLY A 96 -9.10 9.61 -28.87
N VAL A 97 -9.30 8.71 -27.91
CA VAL A 97 -9.92 8.99 -26.62
C VAL A 97 -9.00 8.62 -25.45
N THR A 98 -9.17 9.27 -24.30
CA THR A 98 -8.48 8.87 -23.06
C THR A 98 -9.14 7.64 -22.45
N LEU A 99 -8.42 6.89 -21.60
CA LEU A 99 -9.02 5.76 -20.88
C LEU A 99 -10.24 6.18 -20.04
N ALA A 100 -10.16 7.35 -19.40
CA ALA A 100 -11.26 7.89 -18.61
C ALA A 100 -12.51 8.15 -19.47
N ALA A 101 -12.36 8.82 -20.61
CA ALA A 101 -13.46 9.09 -21.52
C ALA A 101 -14.08 7.79 -22.07
N ALA A 102 -13.25 6.82 -22.45
CA ALA A 102 -13.71 5.51 -22.93
C ALA A 102 -14.51 4.74 -21.87
N LEU A 103 -14.08 4.78 -20.60
CA LEU A 103 -14.79 4.15 -19.49
C LEU A 103 -16.12 4.84 -19.18
N GLU A 104 -16.17 6.17 -19.24
CA GLU A 104 -17.40 6.94 -19.06
C GLU A 104 -18.42 6.63 -20.16
N GLU A 105 -17.97 6.61 -21.42
CA GLU A 105 -18.82 6.24 -22.56
C GLU A 105 -19.32 4.81 -22.44
N TRP A 106 -18.45 3.86 -22.12
CA TRP A 106 -18.84 2.46 -21.89
C TRP A 106 -19.86 2.33 -20.76
N ALA A 107 -19.65 3.03 -19.63
CA ALA A 107 -20.55 2.98 -18.49
C ALA A 107 -21.91 3.60 -18.83
N SER A 108 -21.92 4.71 -19.57
CA SER A 108 -23.14 5.33 -20.08
C SER A 108 -23.90 4.37 -21.00
N ALA A 109 -23.23 3.81 -22.01
CA ALA A 109 -23.82 2.87 -22.95
C ALA A 109 -24.35 1.61 -22.24
N ARG A 110 -23.63 1.08 -21.24
CA ARG A 110 -24.06 -0.10 -20.47
C ARG A 110 -25.33 0.18 -19.66
N ARG A 111 -25.49 1.38 -19.10
CA ARG A 111 -26.73 1.78 -18.40
C ARG A 111 -27.92 1.82 -19.36
N THR A 112 -27.70 2.19 -20.62
CA THR A 112 -28.77 2.25 -21.64
C THR A 112 -29.08 0.88 -22.24
N ALA A 113 -28.06 0.06 -22.53
CA ALA A 113 -28.22 -1.24 -23.17
C ALA A 113 -28.72 -2.34 -22.23
N CYS A 114 -28.65 -2.13 -20.91
CA CYS A 114 -29.02 -3.11 -19.89
C CYS A 114 -28.36 -4.48 -20.15
N GLU A 115 -29.17 -5.51 -20.43
CA GLU A 115 -28.74 -6.89 -20.65
C GLU A 115 -28.17 -7.13 -22.06
N VAL A 116 -28.40 -6.24 -23.01
CA VAL A 116 -27.91 -6.41 -24.38
C VAL A 116 -26.40 -6.18 -24.42
N PRO A 117 -25.60 -7.12 -24.97
CA PRO A 117 -24.19 -6.88 -25.21
C PRO A 117 -23.99 -5.66 -26.14
N LEU A 118 -23.12 -4.72 -25.76
CA LEU A 118 -22.88 -3.51 -26.56
C LEU A 118 -22.45 -3.84 -28.00
N SER A 119 -21.71 -4.93 -28.20
CA SER A 119 -21.34 -5.42 -29.53
C SER A 119 -22.56 -5.74 -30.40
N ASP A 120 -23.60 -6.31 -29.81
CA ASP A 120 -24.81 -6.70 -30.55
C ASP A 120 -25.67 -5.47 -30.84
N ALA A 121 -25.74 -4.52 -29.90
CA ALA A 121 -26.38 -3.23 -30.13
C ALA A 121 -25.70 -2.45 -31.28
N VAL A 122 -24.37 -2.43 -31.33
CA VAL A 122 -23.61 -1.78 -32.42
C VAL A 122 -23.83 -2.50 -33.75
N ARG A 123 -23.77 -3.84 -33.79
CA ARG A 123 -24.05 -4.62 -35.01
C ARG A 123 -25.47 -4.37 -35.52
N PHE A 124 -26.44 -4.38 -34.62
CA PHE A 124 -27.83 -4.09 -34.95
C PHE A 124 -27.97 -2.69 -35.54
N TYR A 125 -27.40 -1.67 -34.89
CA TYR A 125 -27.45 -0.30 -35.42
C TYR A 125 -26.78 -0.20 -36.80
N ALA A 126 -25.57 -0.77 -36.96
CA ALA A 126 -24.87 -0.75 -38.25
C ALA A 126 -25.66 -1.43 -39.38
N ALA A 127 -26.38 -2.52 -39.08
CA ALA A 127 -27.22 -3.21 -40.05
C ALA A 127 -28.52 -2.44 -40.42
N ASN A 128 -28.96 -1.52 -39.56
CA ASN A 128 -30.24 -0.78 -39.71
C ASN A 128 -30.05 0.73 -39.93
N ARG A 129 -28.81 1.20 -40.10
CA ARG A 129 -28.48 2.60 -40.38
C ARG A 129 -28.60 2.85 -41.89
N SER A 130 -29.82 2.88 -42.41
CA SER A 130 -30.16 3.41 -43.74
C SER A 130 -30.32 4.92 -43.70
#